data_AF-A0A498H180-F1
#
_entry.id   AF-A0A498H180-F1
#
_cell.length_a   1.000
_cell.length_b   1.000
_cell.length_c   1.000
_cell.angle_alpha   90.00
_cell.angle_beta   90.00
_cell.angle_gamma   90.00
#
_symmetry.space_group_name_H-M   'P 1'
#
loop_
_entity.id
_entity.type
_entity.pdbx_description
1 polymer ?
#
loop_
_entity_poly.entity_id
_entity_poly.type
_entity_poly.pdbx_seq_one_letter_code
_entity_poly.pdbx_strand_id
1 'polypeptide(L)'
;MAHLTVDIGGRPGLDCRGFCDYCYFKHVSGVRSLGCRYCLPFKVGCDYCTRGVRELYEGFKDLRTVADETLANLSTRGDDIDRITISGGGDPSCYPHFADLVDLLSSMEAPLHIGYTSGKGFDDPGVADLLIDGGLSEVSYTVFASDPALRKRWMHDPTPEASLKVLERLAEEIDVYAAAVVVPGVNDGQVLEETCDWLEGCGVKGLILMRFANTTEQGLILGNAPILKGQRVHTVREFEELVSGAAERHALKISGTPLLDPEIGSPFAILHEPDLLKKLPRVRKRATVVTGSVAAPFIQRVLQIRGYQSRVVRARKDIACLITTDDLRALDLKRLEEVVIIPGRAFVHDTEAQDVLSADGVYREVVRGPETLTADAETSMGMTKAEVLQMELDGFAALINTINLHGR
;
A
#
# COMPACT_ATOMS: atom_id res chain seq x y z
N MET A 1 4.45 15.47 -14.26
CA MET A 1 4.70 16.09 -12.97
C MET A 1 5.98 15.52 -12.39
N ALA A 2 6.94 16.37 -12.02
CA ALA A 2 8.21 15.93 -11.44
C ALA A 2 8.10 15.97 -9.91
N HIS A 3 8.08 14.79 -9.29
CA HIS A 3 7.97 14.64 -7.83
C HIS A 3 9.31 14.26 -7.24
N LEU A 4 9.94 15.15 -6.46
CA LEU A 4 11.18 14.83 -5.75
C LEU A 4 10.88 14.05 -4.47
N THR A 5 11.51 12.89 -4.28
CA THR A 5 11.44 12.15 -3.02
C THR A 5 12.71 12.40 -2.22
N VAL A 6 12.55 12.88 -0.99
CA VAL A 6 13.62 13.08 -0.02
C VAL A 6 13.57 11.91 0.96
N ASP A 7 14.49 10.96 0.80
CA ASP A 7 14.58 9.76 1.65
C ASP A 7 15.47 10.00 2.87
N ILE A 8 14.85 10.17 4.04
CA ILE A 8 15.53 10.39 5.33
C ILE A 8 16.05 9.10 5.97
N GLY A 9 15.75 7.93 5.39
CA GLY A 9 16.04 6.63 5.97
C GLY A 9 15.21 6.30 7.20
N GLY A 10 15.84 5.71 8.21
CA GLY A 10 15.18 5.29 9.45
C GLY A 10 14.71 3.83 9.44
N ARG A 11 14.85 3.16 10.57
CA ARG A 11 14.43 1.76 10.77
C ARG A 11 12.97 1.69 11.18
N PRO A 12 12.12 0.96 10.45
CA PRO A 12 10.72 0.80 10.81
C PRO A 12 10.53 0.28 12.23
N GLY A 13 9.67 0.96 12.99
CA GLY A 13 9.36 0.66 14.39
C GLY A 13 10.44 1.04 15.40
N LEU A 14 11.74 1.00 15.05
CA LEU A 14 12.82 1.41 15.96
C LEU A 14 12.99 2.93 15.97
N ASP A 15 13.11 3.52 14.79
CA ASP A 15 13.24 4.97 14.59
C ASP A 15 11.86 5.64 14.44
N CYS A 16 10.82 4.99 14.98
CA CYS A 16 9.44 5.49 15.10
C CYS A 16 9.03 5.67 16.57
N ARG A 17 10.01 5.81 17.48
CA ARG A 17 9.82 5.78 18.95
C ARG A 17 9.18 4.48 19.48
N GLY A 18 9.41 3.37 18.79
CA GLY A 18 8.89 2.05 19.18
C GLY A 18 7.80 1.52 18.24
N PHE A 19 7.68 0.20 18.24
CA PHE A 19 6.68 -0.51 17.45
C PHE A 19 5.28 -0.30 18.00
N CYS A 20 4.32 0.06 17.14
CA CYS A 20 2.91 -0.15 17.48
C CYS A 20 2.66 -1.65 17.74
N ASP A 21 1.66 -1.97 18.54
CA ASP A 21 1.31 -3.36 18.86
C ASP A 21 0.92 -4.17 17.63
N TYR A 22 0.34 -3.50 16.63
CA TYR A 22 -0.09 -4.04 15.35
C TYR A 22 0.93 -3.82 14.21
N CYS A 23 2.16 -3.37 14.51
CA CYS A 23 3.13 -2.99 13.49
C CYS A 23 3.55 -4.17 12.60
N TYR A 24 3.46 -3.99 11.27
CA TYR A 24 3.83 -4.96 10.25
C TYR A 24 5.30 -5.42 10.33
N PHE A 25 6.21 -4.56 10.79
CA PHE A 25 7.64 -4.86 10.89
C PHE A 25 8.05 -5.47 12.25
N LYS A 26 7.10 -5.59 13.19
CA LYS A 26 7.37 -6.17 14.50
C LYS A 26 7.81 -7.63 14.34
N HIS A 27 8.87 -8.03 15.04
CA HIS A 27 9.45 -9.39 15.02
C HIS A 27 10.06 -9.86 13.69
N VAL A 28 10.26 -8.97 12.71
CA VAL A 28 10.96 -9.34 11.47
C VAL A 28 12.43 -9.67 11.78
N SER A 29 12.85 -10.88 11.42
CA SER A 29 14.23 -11.32 11.58
C SER A 29 14.60 -12.36 10.52
N GLY A 30 15.83 -12.30 9.98
CA GLY A 30 16.45 -13.43 9.27
C GLY A 30 15.69 -14.00 8.06
N VAL A 31 14.87 -13.21 7.34
CA VAL A 31 14.05 -13.73 6.25
C VAL A 31 14.93 -14.13 5.06
N ARG A 32 14.60 -15.23 4.39
CA ARG A 32 15.24 -15.64 3.13
C ARG A 32 14.85 -14.67 2.01
N SER A 33 15.69 -14.53 0.98
CA SER A 33 15.31 -13.80 -0.23
C SER A 33 14.04 -14.41 -0.83
N LEU A 34 13.00 -13.60 -1.00
CA LEU A 34 11.70 -14.06 -1.51
C LEU A 34 11.73 -14.39 -3.01
N GLY A 35 12.61 -13.71 -3.76
CA GLY A 35 12.56 -13.66 -5.21
C GLY A 35 11.61 -12.58 -5.70
N CYS A 36 11.86 -12.03 -6.88
CA CYS A 36 10.97 -11.11 -7.58
C CYS A 36 11.42 -10.96 -9.04
N ARG A 37 10.68 -10.16 -9.81
CA ARG A 37 10.99 -9.84 -11.22
C ARG A 37 12.34 -9.15 -11.47
N TYR A 38 12.94 -8.53 -10.45
CA TYR A 38 14.23 -7.83 -10.57
C TYR A 38 15.43 -8.72 -10.24
N CYS A 39 15.17 -9.98 -9.88
CA CYS A 39 16.24 -10.95 -9.66
C CYS A 39 16.89 -11.32 -11.01
N LEU A 40 18.19 -11.62 -10.97
CA LEU A 40 18.88 -12.16 -12.14
C LEU A 40 18.38 -13.59 -12.42
N PRO A 41 18.32 -14.04 -13.68
CA PRO A 41 17.73 -15.35 -14.03
C PRO A 41 18.32 -16.58 -13.31
N PHE A 42 19.56 -16.47 -12.82
CA PHE A 42 20.30 -17.54 -12.14
C PHE A 42 20.50 -17.28 -10.64
N LYS A 43 19.87 -16.24 -10.07
CA LYS A 43 20.08 -15.85 -8.68
C LYS A 43 18.79 -15.33 -8.04
N VAL A 44 18.28 -16.09 -7.07
CA VAL A 44 17.21 -15.62 -6.18
C VAL A 44 17.78 -14.59 -5.20
N GLY A 45 17.21 -13.39 -5.21
CA GLY A 45 17.62 -12.29 -4.34
C GLY A 45 18.30 -11.15 -5.10
N CYS A 46 17.56 -10.06 -5.26
CA CYS A 46 18.09 -8.74 -5.60
C CYS A 46 17.95 -7.81 -4.39
N ASP A 47 18.41 -6.56 -4.51
CA ASP A 47 18.29 -5.56 -3.45
C ASP A 47 16.83 -5.33 -3.02
N TYR A 48 15.91 -5.22 -3.98
CA TYR A 48 14.48 -5.02 -3.71
C TYR A 48 13.85 -6.12 -2.83
N CYS A 49 13.92 -7.39 -3.23
CA CYS A 49 13.24 -8.47 -2.50
C CYS A 49 14.02 -8.98 -1.26
N THR A 50 15.22 -8.47 -1.03
CA THR A 50 16.06 -8.86 0.11
C THR A 50 16.11 -7.76 1.16
N ARG A 51 16.26 -6.50 0.74
CA ARG A 51 16.37 -5.32 1.60
C ARG A 51 15.19 -4.37 1.46
N GLY A 52 14.82 -4.00 0.24
CA GLY A 52 13.79 -2.99 -0.04
C GLY A 52 12.45 -3.31 0.62
N VAL A 53 11.93 -4.52 0.43
CA VAL A 53 10.65 -4.98 1.03
C VAL A 53 10.65 -4.99 2.57
N ARG A 54 11.82 -4.96 3.20
CA ARG A 54 11.96 -4.92 4.66
C ARG A 54 12.19 -3.50 5.17
N GLU A 55 12.33 -2.54 4.25
CA GLU A 55 12.78 -1.18 4.56
C GLU A 55 14.03 -1.24 5.45
N LEU A 56 15.01 -2.05 5.01
CA LEU A 56 16.22 -2.28 5.80
C LEU A 56 17.17 -1.09 5.69
N TYR A 57 16.99 -0.15 6.62
CA TYR A 57 17.88 0.98 6.87
C TYR A 57 18.79 0.70 8.07
N GLU A 58 19.95 1.35 8.11
CA GLU A 58 20.84 1.30 9.29
C GLU A 58 20.37 2.25 10.41
N GLY A 59 19.62 3.29 10.02
CA GLY A 59 19.08 4.33 10.88
C GLY A 59 18.64 5.51 10.02
N PHE A 60 18.28 6.62 10.66
CA PHE A 60 18.10 7.90 9.98
C PHE A 60 19.43 8.38 9.37
N LYS A 61 19.37 8.91 8.15
CA LYS A 61 20.51 9.55 7.50
C LYS A 61 20.78 10.89 8.18
N ASP A 62 22.03 11.30 8.30
CA ASP A 62 22.34 12.66 8.77
C ASP A 62 21.89 13.71 7.73
N LEU A 63 21.65 14.95 8.20
CA LEU A 63 21.11 16.02 7.37
C LEU A 63 21.96 16.31 6.13
N ARG A 64 23.29 16.21 6.24
CA ARG A 64 24.20 16.45 5.12
C ARG A 64 24.03 15.38 4.05
N THR A 65 23.98 14.10 4.43
CA THR A 65 23.72 13.01 3.50
C THR A 65 22.38 13.20 2.77
N VAL A 66 21.32 13.57 3.49
CA VAL A 66 20.01 13.85 2.89
C VAL A 66 20.09 15.02 1.90
N ALA A 67 20.78 16.11 2.27
CA ALA A 67 20.95 17.26 1.39
C ALA A 67 21.76 16.93 0.13
N ASP A 68 22.88 16.21 0.26
CA ASP A 68 23.74 15.80 -0.85
C ASP A 68 22.96 14.89 -1.84
N GLU A 69 22.18 13.93 -1.34
CA GLU A 69 21.33 13.07 -2.17
C GLU A 69 20.19 13.85 -2.84
N THR A 70 19.58 14.79 -2.13
CA THR A 70 18.53 15.66 -2.67
C THR A 70 19.07 16.51 -3.82
N LEU A 71 20.21 17.19 -3.63
CA LEU A 71 20.90 17.97 -4.67
C LEU A 71 21.31 17.11 -5.86
N ALA A 72 21.79 15.89 -5.62
CA ALA A 72 22.11 14.95 -6.70
C ALA A 72 20.87 14.61 -7.53
N ASN A 73 19.74 14.31 -6.88
CA ASN A 73 18.48 14.04 -7.58
C ASN A 73 17.97 15.24 -8.38
N LEU A 74 18.10 16.46 -7.84
CA LEU A 74 17.77 17.71 -8.53
C LEU A 74 18.54 17.88 -9.83
N SER A 75 19.86 17.66 -9.78
CA SER A 75 20.74 17.81 -10.95
C SER A 75 20.35 16.91 -12.13
N THR A 76 19.65 15.80 -11.85
CA THR A 76 19.20 14.83 -12.86
C THR A 76 17.79 15.09 -13.39
N ARG A 77 16.98 15.93 -12.74
CA ARG A 77 15.54 16.06 -13.00
C ARG A 77 15.12 17.39 -13.64
N GLY A 78 16.02 18.38 -13.68
CA GLY A 78 15.72 19.72 -14.21
C GLY A 78 15.01 20.61 -13.17
N ASP A 79 14.76 21.88 -13.53
CA ASP A 79 14.35 22.93 -12.59
C ASP A 79 12.84 22.93 -12.22
N ASP A 80 11.99 22.19 -12.94
CA ASP A 80 10.54 22.19 -12.69
C ASP A 80 10.15 21.06 -11.73
N ILE A 81 10.04 21.34 -10.43
CA ILE A 81 9.56 20.39 -9.41
C ILE A 81 8.18 20.81 -8.94
N ASP A 82 7.20 19.93 -9.12
CA ASP A 82 5.82 20.22 -8.71
C ASP A 82 5.57 19.92 -7.23
N ARG A 83 6.36 19.01 -6.64
CA ARG A 83 6.18 18.56 -5.24
C ARG A 83 7.45 17.91 -4.70
N ILE A 84 7.74 18.17 -3.43
CA ILE A 84 8.78 17.48 -2.65
C ILE A 84 8.08 16.59 -1.62
N THR A 85 8.37 15.28 -1.63
CA THR A 85 7.83 14.32 -0.68
C THR A 85 8.92 13.82 0.26
N ILE A 86 8.78 14.13 1.55
CA ILE A 86 9.64 13.61 2.62
C ILE A 86 9.12 12.21 2.99
N SER A 87 10.00 11.22 2.93
CA SER A 87 9.70 9.82 3.22
C SER A 87 10.92 9.09 3.79
N GLY A 88 10.72 7.91 4.36
CA GLY A 88 11.76 7.06 4.91
C GLY A 88 11.16 5.77 5.47
N GLY A 89 12.00 4.83 5.89
CA GLY A 89 11.54 3.65 6.64
C GLY A 89 11.21 3.97 8.11
N GLY A 90 11.80 5.03 8.67
CA GLY A 90 11.43 5.58 9.97
C GLY A 90 10.25 6.54 9.86
N ASP A 91 9.72 6.96 11.01
CA ASP A 91 8.66 7.97 11.03
C ASP A 91 9.28 9.37 10.85
N PRO A 92 8.92 10.17 9.83
CA PRO A 92 9.44 11.52 9.65
C PRO A 92 9.29 12.43 10.86
N SER A 93 8.20 12.30 11.64
CA SER A 93 8.05 13.07 12.88
C SER A 93 9.15 12.78 13.91
N CYS A 94 9.79 11.61 13.83
CA CYS A 94 10.86 11.19 14.72
C CYS A 94 12.26 11.52 14.20
N TYR A 95 12.38 12.16 13.02
CA TYR A 95 13.67 12.51 12.45
C TYR A 95 14.37 13.59 13.30
N PRO A 96 15.62 13.36 13.77
CA PRO A 96 16.27 14.29 14.71
C PRO A 96 16.48 15.71 14.18
N HIS A 97 16.60 15.88 12.86
CA HIS A 97 16.85 17.14 12.19
C HIS A 97 15.65 17.58 11.34
N PHE A 98 14.43 17.24 11.75
CA PHE A 98 13.24 17.49 10.94
C PHE A 98 12.98 18.96 10.67
N ALA A 99 13.10 19.83 11.68
CA ALA A 99 12.97 21.27 11.49
C ALA A 99 14.04 21.82 10.53
N ASP A 100 15.31 21.45 10.74
CA ASP A 100 16.42 21.86 9.85
C ASP A 100 16.20 21.39 8.40
N LEU A 101 15.64 20.19 8.22
CA LEU A 101 15.31 19.66 6.90
C LEU A 101 14.18 20.46 6.23
N VAL A 102 13.12 20.79 6.97
CA VAL A 102 12.01 21.60 6.46
C VAL A 102 12.50 22.99 6.07
N ASP A 103 13.33 23.61 6.89
CA ASP A 103 13.96 24.91 6.58
C ASP A 103 14.84 24.84 5.32
N LEU A 104 15.59 23.74 5.14
CA LEU A 104 16.40 23.54 3.94
C LEU A 104 15.51 23.42 2.69
N LEU A 105 14.44 22.64 2.77
CA LEU A 105 13.57 22.35 1.63
C LEU A 105 12.64 23.52 1.29
N SER A 106 12.26 24.36 2.26
CA SER A 106 11.39 25.52 2.03
C SER A 106 12.00 26.52 1.03
N SER A 107 13.34 26.60 0.98
CA SER A 107 14.07 27.44 0.02
C SER A 107 13.86 27.06 -1.45
N MET A 108 13.30 25.88 -1.72
CA MET A 108 13.07 25.37 -3.07
C MET A 108 11.73 25.82 -3.68
N GLU A 109 10.90 26.54 -2.91
CA GLU A 109 9.59 27.10 -3.33
C GLU A 109 8.58 26.07 -3.91
N ALA A 110 8.88 24.78 -3.82
CA ALA A 110 7.98 23.69 -4.22
C ALA A 110 7.18 23.20 -3.00
N PRO A 111 5.88 22.88 -3.15
CA PRO A 111 5.05 22.37 -2.07
C PRO A 111 5.65 21.12 -1.41
N LEU A 112 5.74 21.13 -0.08
CA LEU A 112 6.19 19.98 0.69
C LEU A 112 5.01 19.04 0.98
N HIS A 113 5.31 17.75 0.98
CA HIS A 113 4.40 16.67 1.33
C HIS A 113 5.11 15.68 2.25
N ILE A 114 4.42 15.22 3.30
CA ILE A 114 4.89 14.12 4.13
C ILE A 114 4.12 12.87 3.74
N GLY A 115 4.81 11.91 3.09
CA GLY A 115 4.17 10.72 2.54
C GLY A 115 3.64 9.74 3.60
N TYR A 116 4.11 9.85 4.84
CA TYR A 116 3.63 9.11 5.99
C TYR A 116 4.18 9.72 7.28
N THR A 117 3.37 9.85 8.31
CA THR A 117 3.80 10.10 9.70
C THR A 117 2.79 9.48 10.66
N SER A 118 3.22 8.99 11.82
CA SER A 118 2.32 8.64 12.93
C SER A 118 2.21 9.74 13.99
N GLY A 119 3.07 10.77 13.88
CA GLY A 119 3.06 11.93 14.77
C GLY A 119 3.70 11.73 16.13
N LYS A 120 4.16 10.52 16.46
CA LYS A 120 4.74 10.20 17.78
C LYS A 120 5.97 11.04 18.14
N GLY A 121 6.64 11.61 17.15
CA GLY A 121 7.78 12.50 17.35
C GLY A 121 7.40 13.97 17.56
N PHE A 122 6.14 14.33 17.35
CA PHE A 122 5.63 15.68 17.54
C PHE A 122 5.17 15.90 18.99
N ASP A 123 6.12 16.25 19.85
CA ASP A 123 5.87 16.49 21.28
C ASP A 123 5.30 17.87 21.59
N ASP A 124 5.37 18.80 20.64
CA ASP A 124 4.92 20.18 20.76
C ASP A 124 3.95 20.51 19.61
N PRO A 125 2.69 20.90 19.91
CA PRO A 125 1.74 21.37 18.91
C PRO A 125 2.26 22.49 18.00
N GLY A 126 3.19 23.32 18.49
CA GLY A 126 3.78 24.41 17.72
C GLY A 126 4.59 23.95 16.49
N VAL A 127 4.94 22.66 16.40
CA VAL A 127 5.56 22.11 15.18
C VAL A 127 4.63 22.20 13.97
N ALA A 128 3.31 22.20 14.16
CA ALA A 128 2.37 22.31 13.06
C ALA A 128 2.57 23.62 12.28
N ASP A 129 2.67 24.75 13.00
CA ASP A 129 2.88 26.07 12.40
C ASP A 129 4.24 26.15 11.71
N LEU A 130 5.30 25.56 12.29
CA LEU A 130 6.60 25.45 11.64
C LEU A 130 6.52 24.72 10.28
N LEU A 131 5.76 23.62 10.23
CA LEU A 131 5.59 22.86 8.99
C LEU A 131 4.79 23.62 7.94
N ILE A 132 3.71 24.30 8.36
CA ILE A 132 2.87 25.13 7.49
C ILE A 132 3.70 26.29 6.92
N ASP A 133 4.41 27.02 7.77
CA ASP A 133 5.30 28.13 7.37
C ASP A 133 6.45 27.64 6.48
N GLY A 134 6.90 26.40 6.68
CA GLY A 134 7.89 25.72 5.85
C GLY A 134 7.38 25.26 4.48
N GLY A 135 6.10 25.49 4.15
CA GLY A 135 5.51 25.15 2.86
C GLY A 135 4.93 23.74 2.78
N LEU A 136 4.66 23.08 3.92
CA LEU A 136 3.87 21.84 3.93
C LEU A 136 2.47 22.12 3.39
N SER A 137 2.05 21.30 2.43
CA SER A 137 0.77 21.45 1.72
C SER A 137 -0.12 20.21 1.84
N GLU A 138 0.50 19.05 2.12
CA GLU A 138 -0.20 17.78 2.22
C GLU A 138 0.52 16.89 3.27
N VAL A 139 -0.23 16.07 4.00
CA VAL A 139 0.35 15.04 4.88
C VAL A 139 -0.55 13.81 4.98
N SER A 140 0.08 12.62 4.89
CA SER A 140 -0.54 11.35 5.26
C SER A 140 -0.24 11.01 6.72
N TYR A 141 -1.28 10.99 7.58
CA TYR A 141 -1.15 10.92 9.03
C TYR A 141 -1.85 9.69 9.62
N THR A 142 -1.11 8.81 10.31
CA THR A 142 -1.70 7.66 11.01
C THR A 142 -2.32 8.07 12.35
N VAL A 143 -3.64 8.02 12.42
CA VAL A 143 -4.41 8.43 13.61
C VAL A 143 -4.64 7.28 14.59
N PHE A 144 -4.87 6.05 14.09
CA PHE A 144 -5.35 4.86 14.82
C PHE A 144 -6.68 5.03 15.57
N ALA A 145 -6.79 6.04 16.44
CA ALA A 145 -8.01 6.45 17.14
C ALA A 145 -7.87 7.93 17.59
N SER A 146 -9.00 8.64 17.73
CA SER A 146 -9.03 9.99 18.33
C SER A 146 -8.84 9.97 19.86
N ASP A 147 -9.00 8.83 20.52
CA ASP A 147 -8.73 8.66 21.96
C ASP A 147 -7.21 8.60 22.24
N PRO A 148 -6.65 9.59 22.98
CA PRO A 148 -5.23 9.59 23.35
C PRO A 148 -4.81 8.36 24.16
N ALA A 149 -5.70 7.78 24.97
CA ALA A 149 -5.41 6.59 25.77
C ALA A 149 -5.19 5.35 24.89
N LEU A 150 -5.97 5.21 23.80
CA LEU A 150 -5.77 4.15 22.82
C LEU A 150 -4.47 4.35 22.05
N ARG A 151 -4.16 5.57 21.61
CA ARG A 151 -2.87 5.87 20.97
C ARG A 151 -1.69 5.52 21.89
N LYS A 152 -1.73 5.96 23.16
CA LYS A 152 -0.69 5.64 24.14
C LYS A 152 -0.49 4.14 24.31
N ARG A 153 -1.59 3.38 24.37
CA ARG A 153 -1.54 1.94 24.61
C ARG A 153 -1.09 1.14 23.40
N TRP A 154 -1.62 1.45 22.22
CA TRP A 154 -1.48 0.61 21.03
C TRP A 154 -0.43 1.11 20.05
N MET A 155 -0.26 2.43 19.96
CA MET A 155 0.81 3.02 19.19
C MET A 155 2.08 3.20 20.03
N HIS A 156 1.99 3.16 21.37
CA HIS A 156 3.07 3.58 22.26
C HIS A 156 3.50 5.03 22.00
N ASP A 157 2.52 5.87 21.64
CA ASP A 157 2.72 7.30 21.48
C ASP A 157 3.04 7.92 22.85
N PRO A 158 4.22 8.56 23.03
CA PRO A 158 4.62 9.15 24.31
C PRO A 158 3.76 10.36 24.69
N THR A 159 3.26 11.09 23.69
CA THR A 159 2.62 12.42 23.81
C THR A 159 1.38 12.51 22.91
N PRO A 160 0.40 11.59 23.08
CA PRO A 160 -0.71 11.44 22.15
C PRO A 160 -1.60 12.68 22.06
N GLU A 161 -1.71 13.48 23.11
CA GLU A 161 -2.45 14.74 23.07
C GLU A 161 -1.75 15.80 22.21
N ALA A 162 -0.42 15.81 22.17
CA ALA A 162 0.34 16.73 21.33
C ALA A 162 0.25 16.31 19.85
N SER A 163 0.44 15.02 19.56
CA SER A 163 0.36 14.51 18.20
C SER A 163 -1.02 14.75 17.57
N LEU A 164 -2.11 14.49 18.31
CA LEU A 164 -3.48 14.78 17.85
C LEU A 164 -3.73 16.28 17.61
N LYS A 165 -3.21 17.17 18.47
CA LYS A 165 -3.30 18.63 18.27
C LYS A 165 -2.54 19.10 17.03
N VAL A 166 -1.41 18.47 16.71
CA VAL A 166 -0.69 18.76 15.47
C VAL A 166 -1.53 18.37 14.26
N LEU A 167 -2.17 17.20 14.29
CA LEU A 167 -3.07 16.78 13.20
C LEU A 167 -4.21 17.79 13.02
N GLU A 168 -4.88 18.17 14.11
CA GLU A 168 -5.96 19.16 14.13
C GLU A 168 -5.49 20.48 13.50
N ARG A 169 -4.37 21.05 13.96
CA ARG A 169 -3.84 22.31 13.44
C ARG A 169 -3.44 22.22 11.96
N LEU A 170 -2.87 21.10 11.52
CA LEU A 170 -2.53 20.88 10.11
C LEU A 170 -3.80 20.82 9.25
N ALA A 171 -4.85 20.15 9.71
CA ALA A 171 -6.10 19.99 8.95
C ALA A 171 -6.86 21.31 8.74
N GLU A 172 -6.60 22.33 9.55
CA GLU A 172 -7.15 23.68 9.38
C GLU A 172 -6.56 24.41 8.16
N GLU A 173 -5.29 24.14 7.80
CA GLU A 173 -4.52 24.94 6.84
C GLU A 173 -4.11 24.16 5.58
N ILE A 174 -3.97 22.84 5.67
CA ILE A 174 -3.39 21.98 4.62
C ILE A 174 -4.22 20.72 4.39
N ASP A 175 -3.91 19.98 3.31
CA ASP A 175 -4.60 18.73 3.01
C ASP A 175 -4.06 17.57 3.88
N VAL A 176 -4.85 17.18 4.89
CA VAL A 176 -4.55 16.02 5.73
C VAL A 176 -5.34 14.81 5.26
N TYR A 177 -4.65 13.70 4.99
CA TYR A 177 -5.24 12.39 4.76
C TYR A 177 -4.90 11.48 5.94
N ALA A 178 -5.92 11.07 6.69
CA ALA A 178 -5.75 10.20 7.84
C ALA A 178 -5.69 8.72 7.42
N ALA A 179 -4.99 7.91 8.23
CA ALA A 179 -4.92 6.48 8.04
C ALA A 179 -5.08 5.74 9.39
N ALA A 180 -5.80 4.61 9.39
CA ALA A 180 -6.00 3.81 10.59
C ALA A 180 -5.96 2.32 10.29
N VAL A 181 -5.07 1.58 10.97
CA VAL A 181 -5.14 0.11 11.02
C VAL A 181 -6.27 -0.27 11.97
N VAL A 182 -7.28 -0.98 11.46
CA VAL A 182 -8.46 -1.37 12.23
C VAL A 182 -8.26 -2.76 12.83
N VAL A 183 -8.22 -2.82 14.15
CA VAL A 183 -8.06 -4.04 14.94
C VAL A 183 -9.41 -4.39 15.61
N PRO A 184 -9.98 -5.58 15.34
CA PRO A 184 -11.29 -5.93 15.89
C PRO A 184 -11.33 -5.93 17.43
N GLY A 185 -12.37 -5.30 17.99
CA GLY A 185 -12.60 -5.17 19.42
C GLY A 185 -11.71 -4.12 20.11
N VAL A 186 -11.03 -3.26 19.33
CA VAL A 186 -10.08 -2.28 19.84
C VAL A 186 -10.43 -0.88 19.37
N ASN A 187 -10.35 -0.66 18.06
CA ASN A 187 -10.63 0.63 17.42
C ASN A 187 -11.60 0.49 16.24
N ASP A 188 -12.42 -0.56 16.26
CA ASP A 188 -13.62 -0.68 15.42
C ASP A 188 -14.89 -0.28 16.21
N GLY A 189 -16.05 -0.32 15.56
CA GLY A 189 -17.33 0.01 16.20
C GLY A 189 -17.37 1.46 16.67
N GLN A 190 -17.79 1.68 17.93
CA GLN A 190 -17.99 3.03 18.47
C GLN A 190 -16.73 3.90 18.43
N VAL A 191 -15.55 3.31 18.71
CA VAL A 191 -14.28 4.05 18.67
C VAL A 191 -13.98 4.56 17.27
N LEU A 192 -14.32 3.77 16.24
CA LEU A 192 -14.16 4.20 14.86
C LEU A 192 -15.12 5.35 14.53
N GLU A 193 -16.38 5.26 14.96
CA GLU A 193 -17.35 6.36 14.76
C GLU A 193 -16.87 7.66 15.40
N GLU A 194 -16.45 7.61 16.66
CA GLU A 194 -15.90 8.77 17.38
C GLU A 194 -14.63 9.31 16.73
N THR A 195 -13.83 8.45 16.11
CA THR A 195 -12.64 8.86 15.35
C THR A 195 -13.03 9.55 14.05
N CYS A 196 -14.02 9.02 13.31
CA CYS A 196 -14.54 9.64 12.10
C CYS A 196 -15.17 11.02 12.39
N ASP A 197 -16.03 11.12 13.41
CA ASP A 197 -16.66 12.38 13.83
C ASP A 197 -15.60 13.45 14.16
N TRP A 198 -14.55 13.05 14.88
CA TRP A 198 -13.46 13.95 15.25
C TRP A 198 -12.66 14.40 14.01
N LEU A 199 -12.29 13.48 13.12
CA LEU A 199 -11.54 13.80 11.90
C LEU A 199 -12.32 14.75 10.98
N GLU A 200 -13.63 14.50 10.82
CA GLU A 200 -14.52 15.38 10.06
C GLU A 200 -14.60 16.77 10.71
N GLY A 201 -14.71 16.83 12.04
CA GLY A 201 -14.68 18.08 12.80
C GLY A 201 -13.37 18.86 12.65
N CYS A 202 -12.23 18.18 12.50
CA CYS A 202 -10.93 18.81 12.26
C CYS A 202 -10.72 19.27 10.81
N GLY A 203 -11.57 18.88 9.86
CA GLY A 203 -11.41 19.26 8.44
C GLY A 203 -10.49 18.37 7.61
N VAL A 204 -10.19 17.16 8.10
CA VAL A 204 -9.42 16.14 7.36
C VAL A 204 -10.11 15.81 6.02
N LYS A 205 -9.33 15.54 4.97
CA LYS A 205 -9.86 15.32 3.61
C LYS A 205 -10.31 13.90 3.33
N GLY A 206 -9.65 12.91 3.93
CA GLY A 206 -10.05 11.52 3.82
C GLY A 206 -9.47 10.64 4.91
N LEU A 207 -10.07 9.47 5.11
CA LEU A 207 -9.61 8.43 6.03
C LEU A 207 -9.43 7.10 5.29
N ILE A 208 -8.22 6.58 5.31
CA ILE A 208 -7.87 5.26 4.79
C ILE A 208 -7.90 4.25 5.92
N LEU A 209 -8.84 3.32 5.88
CA LEU A 209 -8.94 2.19 6.78
C LEU A 209 -8.10 1.03 6.24
N MET A 210 -7.20 0.51 7.06
CA MET A 210 -6.35 -0.63 6.72
C MET A 210 -6.80 -1.84 7.54
N ARG A 211 -7.16 -2.93 6.86
CA ARG A 211 -7.53 -4.16 7.56
C ARG A 211 -6.30 -4.76 8.24
N PHE A 212 -6.39 -5.01 9.54
CA PHE A 212 -5.28 -5.61 10.29
C PHE A 212 -4.90 -7.00 9.75
N ALA A 213 -3.62 -7.13 9.37
CA ALA A 213 -3.01 -8.38 8.95
C ALA A 213 -2.30 -9.06 10.14
N ASN A 214 -2.67 -10.31 10.42
CA ASN A 214 -2.09 -11.09 11.51
C ASN A 214 -1.55 -12.45 11.04
N THR A 215 -1.69 -12.79 9.76
CA THR A 215 -1.26 -14.07 9.18
C THR A 215 -0.56 -13.87 7.84
N THR A 216 0.16 -14.89 7.38
CA THR A 216 0.83 -14.89 6.07
C THR A 216 -0.17 -14.71 4.93
N GLU A 217 -1.37 -15.29 5.03
CA GLU A 217 -2.44 -15.20 4.02
C GLU A 217 -2.91 -13.74 3.81
N GLN A 218 -2.81 -12.91 4.85
CA GLN A 218 -3.21 -11.50 4.80
C GLN A 218 -2.09 -10.57 4.34
N GLY A 219 -0.91 -11.09 4.02
CA GLY A 219 0.21 -10.31 3.48
C GLY A 219 1.45 -10.23 4.38
N LEU A 220 1.46 -10.87 5.56
CA LEU A 220 2.67 -10.93 6.40
C LEU A 220 3.71 -11.90 5.80
N ILE A 221 4.49 -11.42 4.84
CA ILE A 221 5.45 -12.25 4.08
C ILE A 221 6.86 -12.25 4.69
N LEU A 222 7.09 -11.50 5.76
CA LEU A 222 8.40 -11.34 6.39
C LEU A 222 8.64 -12.31 7.56
N GLY A 223 7.94 -13.45 7.58
CA GLY A 223 8.19 -14.53 8.54
C GLY A 223 7.89 -14.17 10.00
N ASN A 224 7.15 -13.09 10.23
CA ASN A 224 6.87 -12.52 11.55
C ASN A 224 5.41 -12.71 12.01
N ALA A 225 4.62 -13.47 11.26
CA ALA A 225 3.26 -13.82 11.64
C ALA A 225 3.25 -14.87 12.78
N PRO A 226 2.29 -14.81 13.72
CA PRO A 226 1.33 -13.72 13.92
C PRO A 226 1.96 -12.52 14.65
N ILE A 227 1.46 -11.31 14.38
CA ILE A 227 1.85 -10.09 15.10
C ILE A 227 1.29 -10.10 16.52
N LEU A 228 -0.01 -10.42 16.65
CA LEU A 228 -0.73 -10.48 17.92
C LEU A 228 -1.35 -11.88 18.10
N LYS A 229 -0.84 -12.63 19.09
CA LYS A 229 -1.33 -14.00 19.37
C LYS A 229 -2.78 -13.97 19.84
N GLY A 230 -3.63 -14.80 19.24
CA GLY A 230 -5.04 -14.93 19.61
C GLY A 230 -5.94 -13.77 19.16
N GLN A 231 -5.39 -12.73 18.52
CA GLN A 231 -6.18 -11.61 18.02
C GLN A 231 -6.98 -12.03 16.79
N ARG A 232 -8.31 -11.87 16.86
CA ARG A 232 -9.21 -12.02 15.71
C ARG A 232 -8.87 -10.94 14.66
N VAL A 233 -9.09 -11.29 13.39
CA VAL A 233 -9.00 -10.39 12.25
C VAL A 233 -10.36 -10.34 11.54
N HIS A 234 -10.72 -9.20 10.94
CA HIS A 234 -11.88 -9.14 10.06
C HIS A 234 -11.66 -10.03 8.84
N THR A 235 -12.72 -10.73 8.42
CA THR A 235 -12.81 -11.23 7.06
C THR A 235 -12.85 -10.05 6.08
N VAL A 236 -12.55 -10.31 4.80
CA VAL A 236 -12.61 -9.27 3.76
C VAL A 236 -14.00 -8.64 3.70
N ARG A 237 -15.06 -9.45 3.80
CA ARG A 237 -16.45 -9.00 3.76
C ARG A 237 -16.84 -8.17 4.99
N GLU A 238 -16.47 -8.61 6.20
CA GLU A 238 -16.77 -7.84 7.42
C GLU A 238 -16.08 -6.47 7.38
N PHE A 239 -14.86 -6.41 6.81
CA PHE A 239 -14.14 -5.15 6.65
C PHE A 239 -14.78 -4.25 5.59
N GLU A 240 -15.21 -4.82 4.46
CA GLU A 240 -15.96 -4.13 3.40
C GLU A 240 -17.25 -3.50 3.93
N GLU A 241 -18.02 -4.24 4.74
CA GLU A 241 -19.25 -3.77 5.39
C GLU A 241 -18.96 -2.65 6.41
N LEU A 242 -17.86 -2.75 7.15
CA LEU A 242 -17.41 -1.71 8.09
C LEU A 242 -17.04 -0.41 7.36
N VAL A 243 -16.25 -0.51 6.28
CA VAL A 243 -15.82 0.65 5.48
C VAL A 243 -17.04 1.33 4.84
N SER A 244 -17.93 0.55 4.21
CA SER A 244 -19.14 1.07 3.57
C SER A 244 -20.04 1.76 4.59
N GLY A 245 -20.24 1.14 5.75
CA GLY A 245 -21.06 1.72 6.81
C GLY A 245 -20.49 3.04 7.34
N ALA A 246 -19.17 3.14 7.50
CA ALA A 246 -18.53 4.40 7.90
C ALA A 246 -18.71 5.47 6.81
N ALA A 247 -18.43 5.13 5.54
CA ALA A 247 -18.60 6.08 4.43
C ALA A 247 -20.06 6.56 4.25
N GLU A 248 -21.06 5.76 4.62
CA GLU A 248 -22.48 6.16 4.57
C GLU A 248 -22.88 7.15 5.68
N ARG A 249 -22.16 7.15 6.81
CA ARG A 249 -22.51 7.96 7.99
C ARG A 249 -21.76 9.30 8.08
N HIS A 250 -20.64 9.43 7.37
CA HIS A 250 -19.72 10.56 7.47
C HIS A 250 -19.58 11.25 6.11
N ALA A 251 -19.38 12.57 6.10
CA ALA A 251 -19.16 13.31 4.85
C ALA A 251 -17.71 13.23 4.37
N LEU A 252 -16.79 12.89 5.28
CA LEU A 252 -15.40 12.57 4.99
C LEU A 252 -15.29 11.44 3.96
N LYS A 253 -14.37 11.55 2.99
CA LYS A 253 -14.06 10.42 2.10
C LYS A 253 -13.41 9.29 2.89
N ILE A 254 -14.08 8.14 2.97
CA ILE A 254 -13.57 6.96 3.69
C ILE A 254 -13.33 5.83 2.69
N SER A 255 -12.12 5.28 2.69
CA SER A 255 -11.75 4.15 1.84
C SER A 255 -11.11 3.03 2.67
N GLY A 256 -11.05 1.81 2.14
CA GLY A 256 -10.58 0.62 2.84
C GLY A 256 -9.64 -0.24 2.00
N THR A 257 -8.49 -0.65 2.54
CA THR A 257 -7.56 -1.58 1.86
C THR A 257 -7.59 -2.98 2.51
N PRO A 258 -7.69 -4.07 1.71
CA PRO A 258 -7.55 -4.13 0.24
C PRO A 258 -8.85 -3.85 -0.56
N LEU A 259 -10.00 -3.72 0.11
CA LEU A 259 -11.31 -3.32 -0.44
C LEU A 259 -12.03 -2.47 0.63
N LEU A 260 -12.81 -1.43 0.33
CA LEU A 260 -13.11 -0.80 -0.96
C LEU A 260 -12.99 0.73 -0.84
N ASP A 261 -13.00 1.46 -1.95
CA ASP A 261 -13.36 2.89 -2.02
C ASP A 261 -14.83 3.00 -2.44
N PRO A 262 -15.77 3.31 -1.53
CA PRO A 262 -17.21 3.36 -1.82
C PRO A 262 -17.59 4.49 -2.79
N GLU A 263 -16.87 5.60 -2.79
CA GLU A 263 -17.17 6.76 -3.63
C GLU A 263 -16.85 6.47 -5.10
N ILE A 264 -15.70 5.84 -5.36
CA ILE A 264 -15.23 5.55 -6.72
C ILE A 264 -15.70 4.17 -7.21
N GLY A 265 -15.95 3.24 -6.29
CA GLY A 265 -16.16 1.82 -6.56
C GLY A 265 -14.85 1.08 -6.86
N SER A 266 -13.71 1.62 -6.40
CA SER A 266 -12.39 1.02 -6.57
C SER A 266 -12.13 -0.03 -5.49
N PRO A 267 -11.33 -1.08 -5.74
CA PRO A 267 -10.85 -1.54 -7.05
C PRO A 267 -11.95 -2.18 -7.91
N PHE A 268 -11.68 -2.28 -9.21
CA PHE A 268 -12.53 -2.89 -10.23
C PHE A 268 -13.81 -2.11 -10.54
N ALA A 269 -13.77 -0.79 -10.46
CA ALA A 269 -14.86 0.12 -10.80
C ALA A 269 -15.38 -0.10 -12.23
N ILE A 270 -14.51 -0.54 -13.15
CA ILE A 270 -14.82 -0.86 -14.55
C ILE A 270 -15.93 -1.91 -14.70
N LEU A 271 -16.17 -2.75 -13.69
CA LEU A 271 -17.27 -3.72 -13.70
C LEU A 271 -18.65 -3.05 -13.72
N HIS A 272 -18.73 -1.79 -13.31
CA HIS A 272 -19.94 -0.97 -13.35
C HIS A 272 -20.05 -0.13 -14.64
N GLU A 273 -19.05 -0.21 -15.54
CA GLU A 273 -18.95 0.62 -16.75
C GLU A 273 -19.03 -0.25 -18.03
N PRO A 274 -20.23 -0.67 -18.47
CA PRO A 274 -20.40 -1.63 -19.57
C PRO A 274 -19.83 -1.14 -20.91
N ASP A 275 -19.82 0.17 -21.14
CA ASP A 275 -19.27 0.74 -22.36
C ASP A 275 -17.74 0.75 -22.38
N LEU A 276 -17.08 0.90 -21.23
CA LEU A 276 -15.63 0.73 -21.11
C LEU A 276 -15.24 -0.74 -21.27
N LEU A 277 -15.99 -1.65 -20.66
CA LEU A 277 -15.79 -3.09 -20.86
C LEU A 277 -15.87 -3.50 -22.33
N LYS A 278 -16.75 -2.88 -23.14
CA LYS A 278 -16.81 -3.17 -24.59
C LYS A 278 -15.55 -2.75 -25.33
N LYS A 279 -14.84 -1.70 -24.88
CA LYS A 279 -13.60 -1.19 -25.48
C LYS A 279 -12.39 -2.09 -25.22
N LEU A 280 -12.42 -2.90 -24.15
CA LEU A 280 -11.34 -3.86 -23.89
C LEU A 280 -11.16 -4.85 -25.06
N PRO A 281 -9.93 -5.29 -25.37
CA PRO A 281 -9.71 -6.33 -26.36
C PRO A 281 -10.51 -7.60 -26.05
N ARG A 282 -10.82 -8.42 -27.06
CA ARG A 282 -11.39 -9.75 -26.83
C ARG A 282 -10.28 -10.73 -26.45
N VAL A 283 -10.58 -11.63 -25.53
CA VAL A 283 -9.73 -12.78 -25.25
C VAL A 283 -9.95 -13.82 -26.35
N ARG A 284 -8.86 -14.25 -26.99
CA ARG A 284 -8.84 -15.16 -28.15
C ARG A 284 -8.10 -16.45 -27.88
N LYS A 285 -7.31 -16.51 -26.80
CA LYS A 285 -6.46 -17.65 -26.45
C LYS A 285 -6.65 -18.07 -24.99
N ARG A 286 -6.10 -19.23 -24.64
CA ARG A 286 -6.22 -19.84 -23.31
C ARG A 286 -4.90 -19.74 -22.53
N ALA A 287 -5.01 -19.24 -21.31
CA ALA A 287 -3.94 -19.19 -20.31
C ALA A 287 -4.59 -19.16 -18.93
N THR A 288 -3.97 -19.73 -17.91
CA THR A 288 -4.40 -19.54 -16.51
C THR A 288 -3.90 -18.21 -15.99
N VAL A 289 -4.72 -17.47 -15.25
CA VAL A 289 -4.27 -16.27 -14.53
C VAL A 289 -4.24 -16.57 -13.04
N VAL A 290 -3.10 -16.46 -12.39
CA VAL A 290 -2.95 -16.58 -10.94
C VAL A 290 -3.05 -15.20 -10.30
N THR A 291 -3.81 -15.08 -9.21
CA THR A 291 -3.97 -13.82 -8.47
C THR A 291 -4.35 -14.07 -7.01
N GLY A 292 -4.43 -13.00 -6.21
CA GLY A 292 -4.88 -13.06 -4.82
C GLY A 292 -6.36 -13.44 -4.69
N SER A 293 -6.74 -13.98 -3.54
CA SER A 293 -8.08 -14.44 -3.19
C SER A 293 -9.15 -13.34 -3.36
N VAL A 294 -8.79 -12.10 -3.02
CA VAL A 294 -9.67 -10.93 -3.07
C VAL A 294 -9.98 -10.52 -4.50
N ALA A 295 -8.94 -10.40 -5.34
CA ALA A 295 -9.07 -9.92 -6.72
C ALA A 295 -9.60 -10.99 -7.71
N ALA A 296 -9.42 -12.28 -7.40
CA ALA A 296 -9.77 -13.39 -8.27
C ALA A 296 -11.21 -13.34 -8.87
N PRO A 297 -12.28 -13.15 -8.08
CA PRO A 297 -13.64 -13.09 -8.64
C PRO A 297 -13.84 -11.93 -9.61
N PHE A 298 -13.27 -10.75 -9.32
CA PHE A 298 -13.41 -9.56 -10.16
C PHE A 298 -12.67 -9.73 -11.49
N ILE A 299 -11.41 -10.19 -11.45
CA ILE A 299 -10.60 -10.45 -12.65
C ILE A 299 -11.27 -11.52 -13.52
N GLN A 300 -11.79 -12.60 -12.92
CA GLN A 300 -12.51 -13.65 -13.65
C GLN A 300 -13.71 -13.07 -14.40
N ARG A 301 -14.47 -12.18 -13.76
CA ARG A 301 -15.67 -11.56 -14.34
C ARG A 301 -15.32 -10.63 -15.51
N VAL A 302 -14.33 -9.74 -15.35
CA VAL A 302 -13.88 -8.85 -16.44
C VAL A 302 -13.42 -9.65 -17.65
N LEU A 303 -12.59 -10.67 -17.44
CA LEU A 303 -12.08 -11.51 -18.52
C LEU A 303 -13.21 -12.31 -19.21
N GLN A 304 -14.16 -12.86 -18.46
CA GLN A 304 -15.31 -13.59 -19.02
C GLN A 304 -16.19 -12.71 -19.91
N ILE A 305 -16.44 -11.45 -19.52
CA ILE A 305 -17.17 -10.48 -20.34
C ILE A 305 -16.46 -10.27 -21.69
N ARG A 306 -15.14 -10.49 -21.76
CA ARG A 306 -14.34 -10.41 -22.98
C ARG A 306 -14.09 -11.74 -23.68
N GLY A 307 -14.77 -12.81 -23.29
CA GLY A 307 -14.72 -14.12 -23.94
C GLY A 307 -13.68 -15.09 -23.38
N TYR A 308 -13.16 -14.84 -22.19
CA TYR A 308 -12.21 -15.75 -21.53
C TYR A 308 -12.88 -17.07 -21.12
N GLN A 309 -12.29 -18.18 -21.57
CA GLN A 309 -12.80 -19.55 -21.33
C GLN A 309 -11.93 -20.36 -20.36
N SER A 310 -10.78 -19.81 -19.93
CA SER A 310 -9.90 -20.43 -18.96
C SER A 310 -10.23 -19.95 -17.53
N ARG A 311 -9.34 -20.24 -16.58
CA ARG A 311 -9.58 -20.03 -15.15
C ARG A 311 -8.65 -18.97 -14.58
N VAL A 312 -9.23 -18.09 -13.77
CA VAL A 312 -8.49 -17.31 -12.79
C VAL A 312 -8.35 -18.18 -11.52
N VAL A 313 -7.12 -18.51 -11.16
CA VAL A 313 -6.79 -19.34 -10.00
C VAL A 313 -6.41 -18.43 -8.84
N ARG A 314 -7.11 -18.60 -7.73
CA ARG A 314 -6.84 -17.86 -6.49
C ARG A 314 -5.72 -18.54 -5.70
N ALA A 315 -4.68 -17.79 -5.38
CA ALA A 315 -3.73 -18.17 -4.34
C ALA A 315 -4.36 -17.99 -2.96
N ARG A 316 -3.85 -18.68 -1.95
CA ARG A 316 -4.23 -18.49 -0.54
C ARG A 316 -3.52 -17.25 0.04
N LYS A 317 -3.69 -16.12 -0.65
CA LYS A 317 -3.13 -14.81 -0.34
C LYS A 317 -4.14 -13.75 -0.70
N ASP A 318 -4.43 -12.81 0.19
CA ASP A 318 -5.41 -11.77 -0.10
C ASP A 318 -4.92 -10.82 -1.20
N ILE A 319 -3.67 -10.36 -1.08
CA ILE A 319 -3.07 -9.37 -1.98
C ILE A 319 -2.15 -10.06 -2.99
N ALA A 320 -2.46 -9.94 -4.28
CA ALA A 320 -1.75 -10.61 -5.37
C ALA A 320 -0.25 -10.25 -5.45
N CYS A 321 0.10 -9.00 -5.11
CA CYS A 321 1.48 -8.53 -5.10
C CYS A 321 2.33 -9.21 -4.01
N LEU A 322 1.70 -9.77 -2.98
CA LEU A 322 2.36 -10.42 -1.85
C LEU A 322 2.38 -11.95 -1.98
N ILE A 323 2.07 -12.49 -3.16
CA ILE A 323 2.22 -13.92 -3.47
C ILE A 323 3.70 -14.28 -3.47
N THR A 324 4.06 -15.35 -2.76
CA THR A 324 5.40 -15.92 -2.69
C THR A 324 5.48 -17.28 -3.37
N THR A 325 6.68 -17.85 -3.48
CA THR A 325 6.88 -19.21 -4.02
C THR A 325 6.08 -20.27 -3.26
N ASP A 326 5.88 -20.10 -1.95
CA ASP A 326 5.09 -21.05 -1.13
C ASP A 326 3.60 -21.02 -1.49
N ASP A 327 3.08 -19.84 -1.82
CA ASP A 327 1.70 -19.69 -2.26
C ASP A 327 1.48 -20.38 -3.63
N LEU A 328 2.49 -20.34 -4.52
CA LEU A 328 2.44 -21.08 -5.79
C LEU A 328 2.51 -22.59 -5.59
N ARG A 329 3.32 -23.08 -4.65
CA ARG A 329 3.41 -24.52 -4.32
C ARG A 329 2.09 -25.09 -3.81
N ALA A 330 1.27 -24.27 -3.18
CA ALA A 330 -0.03 -24.66 -2.66
C ALA A 330 -1.13 -24.74 -3.74
N LEU A 331 -0.85 -24.36 -5.00
CA LEU A 331 -1.83 -24.42 -6.08
C LEU A 331 -2.04 -25.86 -6.57
N ASP A 332 -3.29 -26.17 -6.93
CA ASP A 332 -3.62 -27.42 -7.60
C ASP A 332 -3.23 -27.36 -9.08
N LEU A 333 -2.09 -27.97 -9.42
CA LEU A 333 -1.50 -27.93 -10.76
C LEU A 333 -2.41 -28.53 -11.84
N LYS A 334 -3.31 -29.45 -11.49
CA LYS A 334 -4.26 -30.06 -12.44
C LYS A 334 -5.26 -29.07 -13.01
N ARG A 335 -5.38 -27.89 -12.39
CA ARG A 335 -6.30 -26.82 -12.79
C ARG A 335 -5.63 -25.76 -13.68
N LEU A 336 -4.33 -25.89 -13.93
CA LEU A 336 -3.53 -24.94 -14.68
C LEU A 336 -3.44 -25.36 -16.15
N GLU A 337 -3.55 -24.39 -17.04
CA GLU A 337 -3.21 -24.52 -18.46
C GLU A 337 -1.68 -24.60 -18.64
N GLU A 338 -1.23 -24.90 -19.86
CA GLU A 338 0.22 -24.92 -20.22
C GLU A 338 0.86 -23.52 -20.19
N VAL A 339 0.07 -22.45 -20.18
CA VAL A 339 0.53 -21.07 -20.03
C VAL A 339 -0.09 -20.49 -18.77
N VAL A 340 0.75 -20.01 -17.86
CA VAL A 340 0.32 -19.45 -16.57
C VAL A 340 0.84 -18.03 -16.42
N ILE A 341 -0.08 -17.09 -16.25
CA ILE A 341 0.21 -15.68 -16.00
C ILE A 341 0.17 -15.44 -14.49
N ILE A 342 1.29 -15.01 -13.91
CA ILE A 342 1.40 -14.63 -12.49
C ILE A 342 1.38 -13.09 -12.35
N PRO A 343 1.04 -12.54 -11.17
CA PRO A 343 1.04 -11.08 -10.98
C PRO A 343 2.42 -10.48 -11.23
N GLY A 344 2.48 -9.32 -11.90
CA GLY A 344 3.76 -8.70 -12.27
C GLY A 344 4.67 -8.44 -11.07
N ARG A 345 4.08 -8.01 -9.94
CA ARG A 345 4.80 -7.66 -8.69
C ARG A 345 4.92 -8.80 -7.67
N ALA A 346 4.50 -10.03 -7.99
CA ALA A 346 4.60 -11.14 -7.04
C ALA A 346 6.06 -11.41 -6.62
N PHE A 347 6.25 -11.72 -5.34
CA PHE A 347 7.52 -12.06 -4.70
C PHE A 347 7.94 -13.51 -4.98
N VAL A 348 8.15 -13.80 -6.26
CA VAL A 348 8.58 -15.10 -6.78
C VAL A 348 9.69 -14.87 -7.78
N HIS A 349 10.70 -15.74 -7.83
CA HIS A 349 11.67 -15.76 -8.92
C HIS A 349 11.12 -16.50 -10.14
N ASP A 350 11.37 -16.01 -11.36
CA ASP A 350 10.72 -16.55 -12.58
C ASP A 350 11.03 -18.04 -12.81
N THR A 351 12.28 -18.46 -12.67
CA THR A 351 12.66 -19.87 -12.78
C THR A 351 12.02 -20.72 -11.68
N GLU A 352 11.94 -20.21 -10.44
CA GLU A 352 11.29 -20.97 -9.36
C GLU A 352 9.78 -21.09 -9.60
N ALA A 353 9.14 -20.05 -10.14
CA ALA A 353 7.73 -20.10 -10.51
C ALA A 353 7.49 -21.19 -11.56
N GLN A 354 8.32 -21.26 -12.59
CA GLN A 354 8.22 -22.27 -13.64
C GLN A 354 8.43 -23.69 -13.10
N ASP A 355 9.46 -23.89 -12.27
CA ASP A 355 9.77 -25.18 -11.66
C ASP A 355 8.63 -25.67 -10.77
N VAL A 356 8.12 -24.79 -9.90
CA VAL A 356 7.02 -25.11 -8.98
C VAL A 356 5.73 -25.41 -9.73
N LEU A 357 5.39 -24.59 -10.72
CA LEU A 357 4.16 -24.76 -11.48
C LEU A 357 4.23 -25.93 -12.48
N SER A 358 5.42 -26.46 -12.77
CA SER A 358 5.62 -27.64 -13.63
C SER A 358 5.95 -28.92 -12.85
N ALA A 359 5.83 -28.90 -11.52
CA ALA A 359 6.26 -30.00 -10.66
C ALA A 359 5.46 -31.31 -10.82
N ASP A 360 4.31 -31.28 -11.50
CA ASP A 360 3.52 -32.48 -11.87
C ASP A 360 4.00 -33.14 -13.18
N GLY A 361 5.10 -32.67 -13.76
CA GLY A 361 5.68 -33.19 -15.00
C GLY A 361 5.10 -32.59 -16.28
N VAL A 362 4.11 -31.70 -16.18
CA VAL A 362 3.62 -30.92 -17.32
C VAL A 362 4.39 -29.60 -17.39
N TYR A 363 5.11 -29.39 -18.49
CA TYR A 363 5.80 -28.12 -18.71
C TYR A 363 4.80 -26.97 -18.82
N ARG A 364 4.98 -25.93 -18.01
CA ARG A 364 4.18 -24.70 -18.08
C ARG A 364 5.07 -23.50 -18.36
N GLU A 365 4.73 -22.73 -19.39
CA GLU A 365 5.32 -21.41 -19.64
C GLU A 365 4.75 -20.42 -18.62
N VAL A 366 5.62 -19.82 -17.81
CA VAL A 366 5.23 -18.82 -16.82
C VAL A 366 5.56 -17.43 -17.33
N VAL A 367 4.54 -16.58 -17.37
CA VAL A 367 4.64 -15.20 -17.86
C VAL A 367 4.19 -14.24 -16.76
N ARG A 368 4.85 -13.09 -16.62
CA ARG A 368 4.35 -12.02 -15.74
C ARG A 368 3.28 -11.20 -16.44
N GLY A 369 2.15 -11.05 -15.75
CA GLY A 369 1.12 -10.09 -16.14
C GLY A 369 1.52 -8.65 -15.80
N PRO A 370 0.58 -7.71 -15.96
CA PRO A 370 0.77 -6.32 -15.56
C PRO A 370 1.14 -6.18 -14.08
N GLU A 371 1.80 -5.09 -13.74
CA GLU A 371 2.19 -4.78 -12.36
C GLU A 371 0.98 -4.42 -11.49
N THR A 372 0.07 -3.64 -12.06
CA THR A 372 -1.17 -3.17 -11.46
C THR A 372 -2.32 -3.40 -12.45
N LEU A 373 -3.49 -3.76 -11.93
CA LEU A 373 -4.72 -3.86 -12.71
C LEU A 373 -5.75 -2.80 -12.30
N THR A 374 -5.54 -2.12 -11.18
CA THR A 374 -6.49 -1.25 -10.50
C THR A 374 -5.75 -0.47 -9.42
N ALA A 375 -6.34 0.64 -8.98
CA ALA A 375 -5.97 1.32 -7.75
C ALA A 375 -6.59 0.58 -6.55
N ASP A 376 -5.81 0.31 -5.50
CA ASP A 376 -6.40 -0.01 -4.21
C ASP A 376 -6.93 1.26 -3.54
N ALA A 377 -7.57 1.14 -2.39
CA ALA A 377 -8.19 2.26 -1.70
C ALA A 377 -7.21 3.31 -1.16
N GLU A 378 -5.96 2.93 -0.93
CA GLU A 378 -4.88 3.87 -0.57
C GLU A 378 -4.53 4.73 -1.80
N THR A 379 -4.32 4.08 -2.94
CA THR A 379 -4.03 4.77 -4.20
C THR A 379 -5.22 5.62 -4.69
N SER A 380 -6.45 5.12 -4.56
CA SER A 380 -7.65 5.81 -5.05
C SER A 380 -8.05 7.02 -4.20
N MET A 381 -7.47 7.17 -2.99
CA MET A 381 -7.76 8.31 -2.11
C MET A 381 -7.48 9.65 -2.83
N GLY A 382 -6.34 9.74 -3.52
CA GLY A 382 -5.93 10.91 -4.29
C GLY A 382 -6.29 10.89 -5.78
N MET A 383 -7.16 9.97 -6.23
CA MET A 383 -7.54 9.84 -7.64
C MET A 383 -9.01 10.21 -7.87
N THR A 384 -9.29 10.70 -9.07
CA THR A 384 -10.65 10.79 -9.59
C THR A 384 -11.13 9.44 -10.12
N LYS A 385 -12.45 9.24 -10.19
CA LYS A 385 -13.05 8.05 -10.82
C LYS A 385 -12.56 7.84 -12.26
N ALA A 386 -12.35 8.92 -13.03
CA ALA A 386 -11.86 8.83 -14.39
C ALA A 386 -10.44 8.26 -14.47
N GLU A 387 -9.54 8.69 -13.58
CA GLU A 387 -8.17 8.18 -13.51
C GLU A 387 -8.13 6.70 -13.09
N VAL A 388 -8.96 6.30 -12.12
CA VAL A 388 -9.09 4.88 -11.71
C VAL A 388 -9.58 4.03 -12.87
N LEU A 389 -10.64 4.46 -13.56
CA LEU A 389 -11.18 3.74 -14.72
C LEU A 389 -10.18 3.65 -15.88
N GLN A 390 -9.39 4.70 -16.11
CA GLN A 390 -8.34 4.68 -17.12
C GLN A 390 -7.23 3.68 -16.74
N MET A 391 -6.78 3.68 -15.48
CA MET A 391 -5.80 2.71 -14.97
C MET A 391 -6.31 1.27 -15.12
N GLU A 392 -7.57 1.02 -14.77
CA GLU A 392 -8.18 -0.31 -14.92
C GLU A 392 -8.32 -0.72 -16.38
N LEU A 393 -8.73 0.19 -17.26
CA LEU A 393 -8.82 -0.07 -18.69
C LEU A 393 -7.47 -0.47 -19.27
N ASP A 394 -6.41 0.28 -18.94
CA ASP A 394 -5.05 0.02 -19.42
C ASP A 394 -4.49 -1.30 -18.84
N GLY A 395 -4.67 -1.52 -17.54
CA GLY A 395 -4.25 -2.74 -16.85
C GLY A 395 -4.92 -3.99 -17.41
N PHE A 396 -6.24 -3.97 -17.59
CA PHE A 396 -6.96 -5.10 -18.19
C PHE A 396 -6.67 -5.28 -19.67
N ALA A 397 -6.49 -4.20 -20.44
CA ALA A 397 -6.07 -4.30 -21.83
C ALA A 397 -4.70 -4.97 -21.94
N ALA A 398 -3.75 -4.58 -21.09
CA ALA A 398 -2.43 -5.21 -21.01
C ALA A 398 -2.53 -6.69 -20.63
N LEU A 399 -3.30 -7.05 -19.60
CA LEU A 399 -3.49 -8.45 -19.21
C LEU A 399 -4.10 -9.30 -20.35
N ILE A 400 -5.14 -8.79 -21.02
CA ILE A 400 -5.78 -9.50 -22.13
C ILE A 400 -4.78 -9.66 -23.30
N ASN A 401 -3.98 -8.64 -23.58
CA ASN A 401 -2.95 -8.72 -24.61
C ASN A 401 -1.87 -9.74 -24.24
N THR A 402 -1.44 -9.82 -22.97
CA THR A 402 -0.53 -10.88 -22.49
C THR A 402 -1.13 -12.27 -22.70
N ILE A 403 -2.41 -12.47 -22.36
CA ILE A 403 -3.13 -13.74 -22.62
C ILE A 403 -3.12 -14.06 -24.12
N ASN A 404 -3.45 -13.10 -24.97
CA ASN A 404 -3.54 -13.31 -26.42
C ASN A 404 -2.18 -13.53 -27.08
N LEU A 405 -1.13 -12.94 -26.53
CA LEU A 405 0.23 -13.11 -27.03
C LEU A 405 0.75 -14.51 -26.72
N HIS A 406 0.73 -14.90 -25.44
CA HIS A 406 1.37 -16.12 -24.95
C HIS A 406 0.46 -17.34 -24.91
N GLY A 407 -0.85 -17.15 -24.76
CA GLY A 407 -1.80 -18.26 -24.65
C GLY A 407 -1.79 -19.20 -25.85
N ARG A 408 -2.40 -20.37 -25.67
CA ARG A 408 -2.56 -21.40 -26.69
C ARG A 408 -3.99 -21.43 -27.25
#